data_AF-A0A2N0D0L6-F1
#
_entry.id   AF-A0A2N0D0L6-F1
#
_cell.length_a   1.000
_cell.length_b   1.000
_cell.length_c   1.000
_cell.angle_alpha   90.00
_cell.angle_beta   90.00
_cell.angle_gamma   90.00
#
_symmetry.space_group_name_H-M   'P 1'
#
loop_
_entity.id
_entity.type
_entity.pdbx_description
1 polymer ?
#
loop_
_entity_poly.entity_id
_entity_poly.type
_entity_poly.pdbx_seq_one_letter_code
_entity_poly.pdbx_strand_id
1 'polypeptide(L)'
;MNSDWRVTGERTSNQVARAMEMTNAPLPVAYERATQAIAECSHIDECKSWSDKAAALASYARQADDKTLENYAMRIRSRAIQRAGELLKEFEPQKGGDRRSEEYQRAGAPPLVTRQQAANEAGMSPHQAKQAVRVANVPAEDFERQVESDAPPTITKLAKQGKKSVPQALKPRGFADATKLIGDLERLCAFLKDKRPKFIIGGMKKFEFADARLTAVSVCEWLQLFIDQSREHDLAAGQRATQKPHPPKSDAAAGLIGPIDRCAMQVRELIFNFVDETPPEQWVALIAELRGELDDIEEALQEAAAVGLPKAVP
;
A
#
# COMPACT_ATOMS: atom_id res chain seq x y z
N MET A 1 -8.44 3.24 -54.38
CA MET A 1 -8.22 2.92 -52.96
C MET A 1 -7.93 1.43 -52.86
N ASN A 2 -6.67 1.02 -53.04
CA ASN A 2 -6.23 -0.37 -52.89
C ASN A 2 -5.23 -0.41 -51.73
N SER A 3 -5.76 -0.45 -50.52
CA SER A 3 -4.98 -0.52 -49.28
C SER A 3 -4.46 -1.94 -49.05
N ASP A 4 -3.26 -2.17 -49.59
CA ASP A 4 -2.05 -2.65 -48.90
C ASP A 4 -2.16 -3.67 -47.74
N TRP A 5 -3.06 -4.65 -47.83
CA TRP A 5 -3.16 -5.74 -46.83
C TRP A 5 -2.01 -6.76 -46.89
N ARG A 6 -1.29 -6.86 -48.01
CA ARG A 6 -0.15 -7.79 -48.17
C ARG A 6 1.06 -7.36 -47.35
N VAL A 7 1.35 -6.06 -47.29
CA VAL A 7 2.50 -5.50 -46.56
C VAL A 7 2.35 -5.68 -45.05
N THR A 8 1.13 -5.62 -44.52
CA THR A 8 0.87 -5.88 -43.09
C THR A 8 1.04 -7.36 -42.71
N GLY A 9 0.67 -8.29 -43.59
CA GLY A 9 0.77 -9.74 -43.34
C GLY A 9 2.21 -10.27 -43.42
N GLU A 10 3.03 -9.76 -44.34
CA GLU A 10 4.46 -10.10 -44.41
C GLU A 10 5.25 -9.55 -43.21
N ARG A 11 4.89 -8.34 -42.73
CA ARG A 11 5.54 -7.75 -41.54
C ARG A 11 5.24 -8.53 -40.26
N THR A 12 3.99 -8.95 -40.03
CA THR A 12 3.66 -9.77 -38.86
C THR A 12 4.25 -11.17 -38.96
N SER A 13 4.26 -11.78 -40.15
CA SER A 13 4.89 -13.10 -40.36
C SER A 13 6.40 -13.06 -40.09
N ASN A 14 7.11 -12.04 -40.59
CA ASN A 14 8.54 -11.85 -40.32
C ASN A 14 8.85 -11.50 -38.86
N GLN A 15 7.98 -10.76 -38.17
CA GLN A 15 8.14 -10.47 -36.74
C GLN A 15 7.94 -11.72 -35.88
N VAL A 16 6.96 -12.56 -36.20
CA VAL A 16 6.72 -13.82 -35.49
C VAL A 16 7.85 -14.81 -35.73
N ALA A 17 8.33 -14.94 -36.98
CA ALA A 17 9.47 -15.80 -37.30
C ALA A 17 10.74 -15.36 -36.55
N ARG A 18 11.04 -14.06 -36.53
CA ARG A 18 12.18 -13.49 -35.79
C ARG A 18 12.04 -13.69 -34.27
N ALA A 19 10.84 -13.56 -33.71
CA ALA A 19 10.60 -13.84 -32.31
C ALA A 19 10.79 -15.33 -31.97
N MET A 20 10.35 -16.24 -32.85
CA MET A 20 10.56 -17.69 -32.69
C MET A 20 12.05 -18.07 -32.78
N GLU A 21 12.81 -17.47 -33.71
CA GLU A 21 14.27 -17.64 -33.79
C GLU A 21 14.98 -17.14 -32.53
N MET A 22 14.58 -15.98 -32.00
CA MET A 22 15.12 -15.41 -30.77
C MET A 22 14.81 -16.26 -29.53
N THR A 23 13.64 -16.92 -29.52
CA THR A 23 13.23 -17.82 -28.43
C THR A 23 14.00 -19.15 -28.44
N ASN A 24 14.50 -19.57 -29.61
CA ASN A 24 15.29 -20.80 -29.82
C ASN A 24 16.80 -20.52 -29.92
N ALA A 25 17.30 -19.49 -29.24
CA ALA A 25 18.72 -19.18 -29.24
C ALA A 25 19.56 -20.39 -28.77
N PRO A 26 20.67 -20.73 -29.45
CA PRO A 26 21.49 -21.88 -29.10
C PRO A 26 22.13 -21.70 -27.73
N LEU A 27 22.17 -22.79 -26.96
CA LEU A 27 22.80 -22.80 -25.65
C LEU A 27 24.33 -22.99 -25.80
N PRO A 28 25.14 -22.58 -24.82
CA PRO A 28 26.57 -22.87 -24.85
C PRO A 28 26.83 -24.38 -24.92
N VAL A 29 27.74 -24.81 -25.79
CA VAL A 29 28.08 -26.23 -26.01
C VAL A 29 28.45 -26.97 -24.72
N ALA A 30 29.12 -26.30 -23.78
CA ALA A 30 29.44 -26.89 -22.48
C ALA A 30 28.19 -27.12 -21.60
N TYR A 31 27.21 -26.23 -21.68
CA TYR A 31 25.94 -26.35 -20.97
C TYR A 31 25.08 -27.48 -21.54
N GLU A 32 25.03 -27.63 -22.87
CA GLU A 32 24.31 -28.73 -23.53
C GLU A 32 24.92 -30.08 -23.17
N ARG A 33 26.26 -30.20 -23.19
CA ARG A 33 26.96 -31.42 -22.72
C ARG A 33 26.67 -31.72 -21.25
N ALA A 34 26.65 -30.72 -20.38
CA ALA A 34 26.30 -30.90 -18.97
C ALA A 34 24.84 -31.36 -18.80
N THR A 35 23.91 -30.80 -19.58
CA THR A 35 22.50 -31.19 -19.57
C THR A 35 22.33 -32.66 -19.97
N GLN A 36 23.04 -33.10 -21.02
CA GLN A 36 23.04 -34.48 -21.45
C GLN A 36 23.57 -35.43 -20.35
N ALA A 37 24.70 -35.08 -19.72
CA ALA A 37 25.26 -35.89 -18.64
C ALA A 37 24.31 -36.00 -17.44
N ILE A 38 23.65 -34.90 -17.04
CA ILE A 38 22.66 -34.91 -15.95
C ILE A 38 21.43 -35.74 -16.34
N ALA A 39 20.98 -35.66 -17.59
CA ALA A 39 19.86 -36.46 -18.08
C ALA A 39 20.16 -37.96 -17.99
N GLU A 40 21.37 -38.37 -18.36
CA GLU A 40 21.83 -39.76 -18.20
C GLU A 40 21.81 -40.20 -16.72
N CYS A 41 22.37 -39.39 -15.81
CA CYS A 41 22.33 -39.66 -14.37
C CYS A 41 20.90 -39.76 -13.82
N SER A 42 19.94 -39.02 -14.39
CA SER A 42 18.54 -39.08 -13.95
C SER A 42 17.80 -40.33 -14.42
N HIS A 43 18.27 -40.97 -15.50
CA HIS A 43 17.60 -42.10 -16.12
C HIS A 43 18.17 -43.46 -15.70
N ILE A 44 19.48 -43.51 -15.41
CA ILE A 44 20.20 -44.73 -15.10
C ILE A 44 20.43 -44.81 -13.58
N ASP A 45 19.82 -45.81 -12.95
CA ASP A 45 20.04 -46.12 -11.52
C ASP A 45 20.91 -47.38 -11.38
N GLU A 46 22.24 -47.18 -11.36
CA GLU A 46 23.23 -48.26 -11.24
C GLU A 46 23.14 -48.97 -9.89
N CYS A 47 22.83 -48.23 -8.81
CA CYS A 47 22.76 -48.73 -7.44
C CYS A 47 21.64 -49.77 -7.25
N LYS A 48 20.60 -49.72 -8.08
CA LYS A 48 19.53 -50.73 -8.12
C LYS A 48 20.05 -52.14 -8.45
N SER A 49 21.14 -52.24 -9.22
CA SER A 49 21.71 -53.54 -9.62
C SER A 49 22.69 -54.14 -8.61
N TRP A 50 23.01 -53.40 -7.53
CA TRP A 50 24.03 -53.81 -6.56
C TRP A 50 23.51 -54.94 -5.65
N SER A 51 24.34 -55.96 -5.44
CA SER A 51 24.03 -57.10 -4.58
C SER A 51 24.13 -56.77 -3.08
N ASP A 52 25.06 -55.90 -2.70
CA ASP A 52 25.21 -55.39 -1.33
C ASP A 52 24.28 -54.19 -1.09
N LYS A 53 23.20 -54.43 -0.33
CA LYS A 53 22.20 -53.41 0.00
C LYS A 53 22.73 -52.32 0.93
N ALA A 54 23.71 -52.63 1.78
CA ALA A 54 24.30 -51.64 2.67
C ALA A 54 25.16 -50.66 1.87
N ALA A 55 25.92 -51.17 0.90
CA ALA A 55 26.68 -50.33 -0.04
C ALA A 55 25.76 -49.44 -0.89
N ALA A 56 24.65 -49.99 -1.41
CA ALA A 56 23.67 -49.20 -2.17
C ALA A 56 23.03 -48.10 -1.32
N LEU A 57 22.63 -48.42 -0.07
CA LEU A 57 22.06 -47.44 0.85
C LEU A 57 23.05 -46.30 1.16
N ALA A 58 24.31 -46.62 1.41
CA ALA A 58 25.36 -45.62 1.64
C ALA A 58 25.57 -44.71 0.43
N SER A 59 25.51 -45.27 -0.79
CA SER A 59 25.60 -44.51 -2.03
C SER A 59 24.44 -43.51 -2.17
N TYR A 60 23.20 -43.96 -1.99
CA TYR A 60 22.04 -43.06 -2.04
C TYR A 60 22.07 -41.98 -0.95
N ALA A 61 22.50 -42.32 0.27
CA ALA A 61 22.64 -41.35 1.35
C ALA A 61 23.63 -40.23 0.97
N ARG A 62 24.77 -40.60 0.35
CA ARG A 62 25.75 -39.64 -0.14
C ARG A 62 25.20 -38.79 -1.29
N GLN A 63 24.50 -39.40 -2.24
CA GLN A 63 23.87 -38.67 -3.36
C GLN A 63 22.83 -37.66 -2.89
N ALA A 64 22.01 -38.02 -1.88
CA ALA A 64 20.97 -37.14 -1.35
C ALA A 64 21.52 -35.93 -0.59
N ASP A 65 22.70 -36.06 0.03
CA ASP A 65 23.36 -34.96 0.76
C ASP A 65 24.27 -34.10 -0.13
N ASP A 66 24.69 -34.62 -1.28
CA ASP A 66 25.55 -33.90 -2.23
C ASP A 66 24.79 -32.82 -3.02
N LYS A 67 25.07 -31.56 -2.68
CA LYS A 67 24.48 -30.37 -3.33
C LYS A 67 25.36 -29.78 -4.42
N THR A 68 26.46 -30.41 -4.80
CA THR A 68 27.43 -29.84 -5.74
C THR A 68 26.80 -29.50 -7.09
N LEU A 69 26.05 -30.43 -7.69
CA LEU A 69 25.36 -30.22 -8.96
C LEU A 69 24.29 -29.12 -8.87
N GLU A 70 23.52 -29.08 -7.78
CA GLU A 70 22.53 -28.04 -7.54
C GLU A 70 23.21 -26.65 -7.43
N ASN A 71 24.31 -26.58 -6.68
CA ASN A 71 25.08 -25.36 -6.51
C ASN A 71 25.65 -24.86 -7.85
N TYR A 72 26.25 -25.75 -8.65
CA TYR A 72 26.74 -25.37 -9.99
C TYR A 72 25.62 -24.87 -10.90
N ALA A 73 24.47 -25.55 -10.91
CA ALA A 73 23.29 -25.10 -11.65
C ALA A 73 22.82 -23.72 -11.17
N MET A 74 22.80 -23.48 -9.86
CA MET A 74 22.46 -22.18 -9.28
C MET A 74 23.43 -21.08 -9.70
N ARG A 75 24.74 -21.37 -9.73
CA ARG A 75 25.78 -20.43 -10.17
C ARG A 75 25.62 -20.04 -11.64
N ILE A 76 25.48 -21.04 -12.51
CA ILE A 76 25.26 -20.84 -13.95
C ILE A 76 24.01 -19.99 -14.17
N ARG A 77 22.90 -20.35 -13.53
CA ARG A 77 21.63 -19.61 -13.63
C ARG A 77 21.77 -18.18 -13.13
N SER A 78 22.43 -17.97 -11.99
CA SER A 78 22.62 -16.63 -11.41
C SER A 78 23.40 -15.72 -12.36
N ARG A 79 24.49 -16.23 -12.94
CA ARG A 79 25.30 -15.48 -13.92
C ARG A 79 24.54 -15.18 -15.20
N ALA A 80 23.81 -16.16 -15.75
CA ALA A 80 22.98 -15.95 -16.93
C ALA A 80 21.93 -14.84 -16.71
N ILE A 81 21.28 -14.85 -15.55
CA ILE A 81 20.26 -13.84 -15.18
C ILE A 81 20.89 -12.46 -14.93
N GLN A 82 22.05 -12.40 -14.29
CA GLN A 82 22.78 -11.16 -14.12
C GLN A 82 23.15 -10.55 -15.47
N ARG A 83 23.77 -11.33 -16.38
CA ARG A 83 24.12 -10.89 -17.74
C ARG A 83 22.90 -10.46 -18.55
N ALA A 84 21.80 -11.22 -18.49
CA ALA A 84 20.55 -10.83 -19.12
C ALA A 84 20.04 -9.48 -18.56
N GLY A 85 20.15 -9.26 -17.26
CA GLY A 85 19.79 -8.00 -16.62
C GLY A 85 20.69 -6.82 -17.01
N GLU A 86 21.98 -7.06 -17.23
CA GLU A 86 22.93 -6.07 -17.77
C GLU A 86 22.57 -5.67 -19.20
N LEU A 87 22.36 -6.65 -20.08
CA LEU A 87 21.91 -6.42 -21.46
C LEU A 87 20.59 -5.67 -21.51
N LEU A 88 19.63 -6.02 -20.63
CA LEU A 88 18.35 -5.30 -20.55
C LEU A 88 18.51 -3.82 -20.15
N LYS A 89 19.58 -3.45 -19.43
CA LYS A 89 19.83 -2.04 -19.06
C LYS A 89 20.31 -1.20 -20.23
N GLU A 90 20.88 -1.80 -21.27
CA GLU A 90 21.30 -1.12 -22.50
C GLU A 90 20.10 -0.61 -23.31
N PHE A 91 18.92 -1.23 -23.13
CA PHE A 91 17.67 -0.75 -23.71
C PHE A 91 17.05 0.37 -22.85
N GLU A 92 16.46 1.35 -23.54
CA GLU A 92 15.74 2.45 -22.92
C GLU A 92 14.60 1.93 -22.03
N PRO A 93 14.48 2.41 -20.78
CA PRO A 93 13.29 2.13 -19.99
C PRO A 93 12.07 2.69 -20.71
N GLN A 94 10.95 1.96 -20.65
CA GLN A 94 9.69 2.43 -21.20
C GLN A 94 9.25 3.70 -20.43
N LYS A 95 9.62 4.88 -20.95
CA LYS A 95 9.13 6.16 -20.45
C LYS A 95 7.67 6.31 -20.90
N GLY A 96 6.81 6.74 -19.99
CA GLY A 96 5.58 7.44 -20.38
C GLY A 96 5.98 8.80 -20.95
N GLY A 97 6.41 8.83 -22.21
CA GLY A 97 6.89 10.05 -22.87
C GLY A 97 5.74 10.86 -23.47
N ASP A 98 5.90 12.18 -23.42
CA ASP A 98 5.05 13.12 -24.15
C ASP A 98 5.07 12.77 -25.64
N ARG A 99 3.89 12.46 -26.18
CA ARG A 99 3.67 12.11 -27.60
C ARG A 99 4.01 13.26 -28.56
N ARG A 100 4.38 14.44 -28.03
CA ARG A 100 4.71 15.65 -28.80
C ARG A 100 6.21 15.93 -29.00
N SER A 101 7.12 15.09 -28.51
CA SER A 101 8.55 15.34 -28.75
C SER A 101 8.92 15.22 -30.24
N GLU A 102 9.74 16.17 -30.73
CA GLU A 102 10.20 16.22 -32.13
C GLU A 102 10.94 14.93 -32.56
N GLU A 103 11.58 14.24 -31.61
CA GLU A 103 12.25 12.97 -31.83
C GLU A 103 11.27 11.83 -32.17
N TYR A 104 10.05 11.85 -31.60
CA TYR A 104 8.98 10.89 -31.93
C TYR A 104 8.30 11.20 -33.26
N GLN A 105 8.33 12.47 -33.70
CA GLN A 105 7.70 12.94 -34.94
C GLN A 105 8.62 12.84 -36.17
N ARG A 106 9.91 12.51 -35.99
CA ARG A 106 10.85 12.39 -37.10
C ARG A 106 10.54 11.13 -37.93
N ALA A 107 9.86 11.32 -39.06
CA ALA A 107 9.51 10.25 -39.98
C ALA A 107 10.76 9.47 -40.42
N GLY A 108 10.89 8.22 -39.99
CA GLY A 108 11.94 7.30 -40.44
C GLY A 108 12.93 6.82 -39.37
N ALA A 109 12.86 7.29 -38.12
CA ALA A 109 13.64 6.67 -37.04
C ALA A 109 13.03 5.29 -36.68
N PRO A 110 13.82 4.20 -36.59
CA PRO A 110 13.34 2.94 -36.05
C PRO A 110 12.75 3.17 -34.66
N PRO A 111 11.60 2.58 -34.31
CA PRO A 111 11.05 2.73 -32.97
C PRO A 111 12.11 2.30 -31.96
N LEU A 112 12.39 3.15 -30.97
CA LEU A 112 13.25 2.80 -29.85
C LEU A 112 12.71 1.52 -29.22
N VAL A 113 13.44 0.41 -29.38
CA VAL A 113 13.06 -0.87 -28.79
C VAL A 113 13.11 -0.69 -27.29
N THR A 114 11.92 -0.68 -26.68
CA THR A 114 11.83 -0.52 -25.23
C THR A 114 12.40 -1.76 -24.56
N ARG A 115 12.93 -1.59 -23.34
CA ARG A 115 13.39 -2.72 -22.51
C ARG A 115 12.34 -3.83 -22.38
N GLN A 116 11.06 -3.49 -22.33
CA GLN A 116 9.98 -4.47 -22.23
C GLN A 116 9.77 -5.24 -23.53
N GLN A 117 9.88 -4.58 -24.69
CA GLN A 117 9.82 -5.24 -25.99
C GLN A 117 11.01 -6.19 -26.17
N ALA A 118 12.23 -5.74 -25.90
CA ALA A 118 13.43 -6.58 -25.97
C ALA A 118 13.33 -7.83 -25.07
N ALA A 119 12.81 -7.66 -23.84
CA ALA A 119 12.56 -8.78 -22.93
C ALA A 119 11.53 -9.78 -23.47
N ASN A 120 10.41 -9.27 -24.00
CA ASN A 120 9.35 -10.11 -24.55
C ASN A 120 9.83 -10.89 -25.79
N GLU A 121 10.59 -10.24 -26.68
CA GLU A 121 11.19 -10.87 -27.86
C GLU A 121 12.21 -11.95 -27.49
N ALA A 122 12.89 -11.81 -26.35
CA ALA A 122 13.76 -12.83 -25.77
C ALA A 122 13.01 -13.92 -24.97
N GLY A 123 11.67 -13.93 -25.00
CA GLY A 123 10.85 -14.91 -24.28
C GLY A 123 10.78 -14.70 -22.76
N MET A 124 11.22 -13.54 -22.25
CA MET A 124 11.16 -13.24 -20.82
C MET A 124 9.82 -12.59 -20.44
N SER A 125 9.18 -13.12 -19.39
CA SER A 125 8.04 -12.45 -18.76
C SER A 125 8.46 -11.10 -18.12
N PRO A 126 7.50 -10.16 -17.93
CA PRO A 126 7.79 -8.89 -17.25
C PRO A 126 8.41 -9.06 -15.86
N HIS A 127 7.97 -10.09 -15.12
CA HIS A 127 8.52 -10.42 -13.81
C HIS A 127 9.99 -10.88 -13.90
N GLN A 128 10.31 -11.77 -14.85
CA GLN A 128 11.67 -12.25 -15.07
C GLN A 128 12.61 -11.10 -15.49
N ALA A 129 12.17 -10.24 -16.40
CA ALA A 129 12.94 -9.06 -16.83
C ALA A 129 13.25 -8.13 -15.64
N LYS A 130 12.24 -7.84 -14.81
CA LYS A 130 12.40 -7.03 -13.60
C LYS A 130 13.33 -7.69 -12.59
N GLN A 131 13.25 -9.01 -12.44
CA GLN A 131 14.12 -9.77 -11.54
C GLN A 131 15.57 -9.74 -12.03
N ALA A 132 15.80 -9.95 -13.33
CA ALA A 132 17.12 -9.89 -13.96
C ALA A 132 17.78 -8.52 -13.78
N VAL A 133 17.06 -7.43 -14.09
CA VAL A 133 17.58 -6.05 -13.89
C VAL A 133 17.95 -5.78 -12.44
N ARG A 134 17.18 -6.33 -11.48
CA ARG A 134 17.50 -6.21 -10.06
C ARG A 134 18.74 -7.01 -9.68
N VAL A 135 18.89 -8.25 -10.14
CA VAL A 135 20.10 -9.05 -9.91
C VAL A 135 21.32 -8.31 -10.47
N ALA A 136 21.22 -7.74 -11.67
CA ALA A 136 22.26 -6.91 -12.27
C ALA A 136 22.56 -5.59 -11.53
N ASN A 137 21.74 -5.17 -10.56
CA ASN A 137 22.05 -4.01 -9.72
C ASN A 137 22.87 -4.36 -8.48
N VAL A 138 23.04 -5.65 -8.17
CA VAL A 138 23.90 -6.09 -7.07
C VAL A 138 25.35 -5.75 -7.43
N PRO A 139 26.15 -5.15 -6.52
CA PRO A 139 27.56 -4.89 -6.77
C PRO A 139 28.29 -6.16 -7.21
N ALA A 140 29.13 -6.07 -8.23
CA ALA A 140 29.77 -7.24 -8.85
C ALA A 140 30.58 -8.08 -7.83
N GLU A 141 31.32 -7.42 -6.94
CA GLU A 141 32.09 -8.09 -5.88
C GLU A 141 31.19 -8.85 -4.89
N ASP A 142 30.10 -8.23 -4.45
CA ASP A 142 29.13 -8.85 -3.55
C ASP A 142 28.38 -10.01 -4.22
N PHE A 143 28.12 -9.89 -5.52
CA PHE A 143 27.49 -10.93 -6.31
C PHE A 143 28.40 -12.15 -6.43
N GLU A 144 29.63 -11.98 -6.90
CA GLU A 144 30.58 -13.09 -7.09
C GLU A 144 30.88 -13.80 -5.77
N ARG A 145 31.12 -13.04 -4.69
CA ARG A 145 31.33 -13.61 -3.34
C ARG A 145 30.16 -14.50 -2.90
N GLN A 146 28.92 -14.08 -3.17
CA GLN A 146 27.74 -14.85 -2.79
C GLN A 146 27.50 -16.06 -3.68
N VAL A 147 27.69 -15.91 -4.99
CA VAL A 147 27.48 -16.98 -5.97
C VAL A 147 28.52 -18.09 -5.79
N GLU A 148 29.77 -17.75 -5.49
CA GLU A 148 30.82 -18.74 -5.26
C GLU A 148 30.84 -19.34 -3.84
N SER A 149 29.94 -18.92 -2.96
CA SER A 149 29.80 -19.56 -1.65
C SER A 149 29.31 -21.01 -1.74
N ASP A 150 29.52 -21.78 -0.67
CA ASP A 150 29.06 -23.17 -0.56
C ASP A 150 27.53 -23.32 -0.57
N ALA A 151 26.83 -22.22 -0.27
CA ALA A 151 25.37 -22.15 -0.26
C ALA A 151 24.90 -20.92 -1.09
N PRO A 152 25.00 -20.97 -2.43
CA PRO A 152 24.67 -19.85 -3.28
C PRO A 152 23.22 -19.40 -3.06
N PRO A 153 22.96 -18.08 -2.97
CA PRO A 153 21.63 -17.58 -2.73
C PRO A 153 20.71 -17.81 -3.94
N THR A 154 19.41 -17.91 -3.67
CA THR A 154 18.43 -17.94 -4.75
C THR A 154 18.37 -16.61 -5.50
N ILE A 155 17.95 -16.67 -6.77
CA ILE A 155 17.74 -15.48 -7.62
C ILE A 155 16.81 -14.46 -6.95
N THR A 156 15.79 -14.91 -6.22
CA THR A 156 14.87 -14.03 -5.48
C THR A 156 15.57 -13.27 -4.37
N LYS A 157 16.53 -13.90 -3.67
CA LYS A 157 17.33 -13.24 -2.64
C LYS A 157 18.27 -12.20 -3.27
N LEU A 158 18.97 -12.55 -4.35
CA LEU A 158 19.81 -11.61 -5.11
C LEU A 158 19.01 -10.42 -5.65
N ALA A 159 17.84 -10.67 -6.24
CA ALA A 159 16.96 -9.61 -6.75
C ALA A 159 16.40 -8.70 -5.65
N LYS A 160 16.24 -9.19 -4.41
CA LYS A 160 15.84 -8.35 -3.28
C LYS A 160 16.95 -7.37 -2.90
N GLN A 161 18.21 -7.79 -2.94
CA GLN A 161 19.37 -6.94 -2.62
C GLN A 161 19.53 -5.81 -3.64
N GLY A 162 19.37 -6.10 -4.94
CA GLY A 162 19.48 -5.09 -5.98
C GLY A 162 18.24 -4.19 -6.17
N LYS A 163 17.32 -4.17 -5.19
CA LYS A 163 16.27 -3.14 -5.14
C LYS A 163 16.93 -1.81 -4.77
N LYS A 164 17.03 -0.89 -5.72
CA LYS A 164 17.31 0.51 -5.39
C LYS A 164 16.23 1.00 -4.42
N SER A 165 16.60 1.23 -3.16
CA SER A 165 15.74 1.96 -2.25
C SER A 165 15.62 3.37 -2.80
N VAL A 166 14.44 3.73 -3.31
CA VAL A 166 14.10 5.15 -3.42
C VAL A 166 14.25 5.70 -1.99
N PRO A 167 15.03 6.78 -1.76
CA PRO A 167 15.05 7.43 -0.46
C PRO A 167 13.60 7.73 -0.10
N GLN A 168 13.05 6.99 0.86
CA GLN A 168 11.69 7.23 1.27
C GLN A 168 11.69 8.61 1.91
N ALA A 169 10.92 9.54 1.35
CA ALA A 169 10.68 10.83 2.00
C ALA A 169 10.35 10.53 3.47
N LEU A 170 11.09 11.18 4.39
CA LEU A 170 10.89 11.00 5.83
C LEU A 170 9.41 11.19 6.11
N LYS A 171 8.74 10.09 6.49
CA LYS A 171 7.32 10.13 6.81
C LYS A 171 7.15 11.07 8.01
N PRO A 172 6.11 11.92 8.02
CA PRO A 172 5.80 12.74 9.19
C PRO A 172 5.69 11.89 10.45
N ARG A 173 6.06 12.46 11.60
CA ARG A 173 5.87 11.81 12.90
C ARG A 173 4.39 11.44 13.05
N GLY A 174 4.10 10.20 13.44
CA GLY A 174 2.73 9.69 13.58
C GLY A 174 2.07 9.14 12.30
N PHE A 175 2.75 9.12 11.15
CA PHE A 175 2.19 8.57 9.91
C PHE A 175 1.72 7.11 10.04
N ALA A 176 2.49 6.27 10.75
CA ALA A 176 2.14 4.87 10.96
C ALA A 176 0.86 4.73 11.79
N ASP A 177 0.75 5.50 12.87
CA ASP A 177 -0.42 5.50 13.76
C ASP A 177 -1.66 6.04 13.06
N ALA A 178 -1.52 7.11 12.26
CA ALA A 178 -2.60 7.67 11.45
C ALA A 178 -3.12 6.66 10.41
N THR A 179 -2.21 5.98 9.70
CA THR A 179 -2.61 4.96 8.70
C THR A 179 -3.31 3.78 9.38
N LYS A 180 -2.82 3.36 10.55
CA LYS A 180 -3.43 2.28 11.33
C LYS A 180 -4.85 2.66 11.78
N LEU A 181 -5.02 3.85 12.35
CA LEU A 181 -6.30 4.38 12.79
C LEU A 181 -7.34 4.38 11.65
N ILE A 182 -6.97 4.89 10.47
CA ILE A 182 -7.87 4.90 9.29
C ILE A 182 -8.37 3.48 8.99
N GLY A 183 -7.45 2.51 8.91
CA GLY A 183 -7.83 1.13 8.65
C GLY A 183 -8.67 0.48 9.76
N ASP A 184 -8.41 0.82 11.03
CA ASP A 184 -9.20 0.33 12.17
C ASP A 184 -10.63 0.89 12.14
N LEU A 185 -10.80 2.17 11.80
CA LEU A 185 -12.13 2.80 11.64
C LEU A 185 -12.91 2.19 10.48
N GLU A 186 -12.28 1.96 9.33
CA GLU A 186 -12.91 1.29 8.18
C GLU A 186 -13.37 -0.13 8.54
N ARG A 187 -12.53 -0.90 9.24
CA ARG A 187 -12.86 -2.25 9.70
C ARG A 187 -14.03 -2.24 10.69
N LEU A 188 -14.01 -1.31 11.65
CA LEU A 188 -15.08 -1.16 12.63
C LEU A 188 -16.41 -0.77 11.95
N CYS A 189 -16.37 0.20 11.03
CA CYS A 189 -17.54 0.61 10.27
C CYS A 189 -18.11 -0.55 9.45
N ALA A 190 -17.26 -1.33 8.77
CA ALA A 190 -17.67 -2.50 8.02
C ALA A 190 -18.30 -3.58 8.91
N PHE A 191 -17.73 -3.81 10.09
CA PHE A 191 -18.25 -4.77 11.07
C PHE A 191 -19.64 -4.37 11.59
N LEU A 192 -19.85 -3.09 11.88
CA LEU A 192 -21.09 -2.58 12.47
C LEU A 192 -22.23 -2.41 11.47
N LYS A 193 -21.93 -2.31 10.17
CA LYS A 193 -22.89 -1.98 9.09
C LYS A 193 -24.21 -2.77 9.15
N ASP A 194 -24.13 -4.07 9.43
CA ASP A 194 -25.30 -4.97 9.42
C ASP A 194 -25.66 -5.49 10.83
N LYS A 195 -25.06 -4.96 11.89
CA LYS A 195 -25.23 -5.46 13.26
C LYS A 195 -26.10 -4.53 14.09
N ARG A 196 -27.20 -5.08 14.64
CA ARG A 196 -28.03 -4.36 15.61
C ARG A 196 -27.39 -4.44 17.01
N PRO A 197 -27.33 -3.34 17.78
CA PRO A 197 -26.78 -3.35 19.14
C PRO A 197 -27.43 -4.42 20.03
N LYS A 198 -28.75 -4.59 19.96
CA LYS A 198 -29.49 -5.63 20.71
C LYS A 198 -29.01 -7.05 20.40
N PHE A 199 -28.59 -7.32 19.17
CA PHE A 199 -28.08 -8.63 18.76
C PHE A 199 -26.71 -8.91 19.38
N ILE A 200 -25.81 -7.93 19.37
CA ILE A 200 -24.48 -8.05 19.98
C ILE A 200 -24.62 -8.19 21.50
N ILE A 201 -25.44 -7.35 22.12
CA ILE A 201 -25.72 -7.38 23.57
C ILE A 201 -26.27 -8.76 23.97
N GLY A 202 -27.18 -9.35 23.19
CA GLY A 202 -27.74 -10.68 23.46
C GLY A 202 -26.71 -11.82 23.46
N GLY A 203 -25.54 -11.62 22.83
CA GLY A 203 -24.44 -12.59 22.80
C GLY A 203 -23.39 -12.42 23.91
N MET A 204 -23.45 -11.36 24.70
CA MET A 204 -22.48 -11.04 25.75
C MET A 204 -22.89 -11.61 27.11
N LYS A 205 -21.91 -11.93 27.95
CA LYS A 205 -22.16 -12.29 29.34
C LYS A 205 -22.46 -11.03 30.16
N LYS A 206 -23.23 -11.19 31.25
CA LYS A 206 -23.68 -10.06 32.08
C LYS A 206 -22.56 -9.17 32.62
N PHE A 207 -21.41 -9.74 32.97
CA PHE A 207 -20.27 -8.97 33.49
C PHE A 207 -19.51 -8.22 32.38
N GLU A 208 -19.60 -8.66 31.12
CA GLU A 208 -18.91 -8.03 29.99
C GLU A 208 -19.61 -6.72 29.56
N PHE A 209 -20.86 -6.49 29.98
CA PHE A 209 -21.61 -5.28 29.62
C PHE A 209 -21.03 -4.00 30.20
N ALA A 210 -20.60 -4.05 31.46
CA ALA A 210 -20.06 -2.88 32.14
C ALA A 210 -18.76 -2.42 31.45
N ASP A 211 -17.85 -3.36 31.20
CA ASP A 211 -16.55 -3.11 30.57
C ASP A 211 -16.71 -2.67 29.11
N ALA A 212 -17.59 -3.32 28.35
CA ALA A 212 -17.85 -2.94 26.97
C ALA A 212 -18.51 -1.55 26.86
N ARG A 213 -19.42 -1.21 27.77
CA ARG A 213 -20.04 0.12 27.81
C ARG A 213 -19.00 1.20 28.14
N LEU A 214 -18.15 0.97 29.15
CA LEU A 214 -17.10 1.92 29.51
C LEU A 214 -16.11 2.13 28.37
N THR A 215 -15.71 1.04 27.71
CA THR A 215 -14.83 1.09 26.53
C THR A 215 -15.47 1.87 25.40
N ALA A 216 -16.76 1.62 25.11
CA ALA A 216 -17.49 2.34 24.07
C ALA A 216 -17.57 3.85 24.36
N VAL A 217 -17.84 4.24 25.60
CA VAL A 217 -17.86 5.67 26.01
C VAL A 217 -16.50 6.31 25.78
N SER A 218 -15.42 5.69 26.26
CA SER A 218 -14.06 6.21 26.08
C SER A 218 -13.68 6.35 24.59
N VAL A 219 -14.06 5.37 23.76
CA VAL A 219 -13.85 5.44 22.31
C VAL A 219 -14.65 6.59 21.69
N CYS A 220 -15.93 6.75 22.06
CA CYS A 220 -16.77 7.84 21.55
C CYS A 220 -16.22 9.22 21.93
N GLU A 221 -15.80 9.42 23.18
CA GLU A 221 -15.19 10.66 23.65
C GLU A 221 -13.92 10.99 22.85
N TRP A 222 -13.07 9.99 22.64
CA TRP A 222 -11.84 10.18 21.85
C TRP A 222 -12.14 10.50 20.38
N LEU A 223 -13.11 9.80 19.76
CA LEU A 223 -13.52 10.06 18.38
C LEU A 223 -14.11 11.46 18.20
N GLN A 224 -14.88 11.92 19.19
CA GLN A 224 -15.44 13.27 19.18
C GLN A 224 -14.31 14.31 19.22
N LEU A 225 -13.34 14.15 20.12
CA LEU A 225 -12.17 15.01 20.19
C LEU A 225 -11.37 15.01 18.87
N PHE A 226 -11.19 13.84 18.24
CA PHE A 226 -10.52 13.71 16.95
C PHE A 226 -11.27 14.47 15.83
N ILE A 227 -12.59 14.36 15.78
CA ILE A 227 -13.43 15.10 14.83
C ILE A 227 -13.28 16.60 15.04
N ASP A 228 -13.33 17.07 16.28
CA ASP A 228 -13.24 18.50 16.60
C ASP A 228 -11.85 19.06 16.23
N GLN A 229 -10.78 18.38 16.61
CA GLN A 229 -9.41 18.78 16.28
C GLN A 229 -9.10 18.70 14.77
N SER A 230 -9.67 17.73 14.05
CA SER A 230 -9.50 17.65 12.59
C SER A 230 -10.16 18.84 11.87
N ARG A 231 -11.35 19.27 12.32
CA ARG A 231 -12.02 20.47 11.80
C ARG A 231 -11.24 21.74 12.09
N GLU A 232 -10.69 21.88 13.29
CA GLU A 232 -9.80 23.00 13.65
C GLU A 232 -8.55 23.03 12.77
N HIS A 233 -7.95 21.86 12.50
CA HIS A 233 -6.80 21.73 11.61
C HIS A 233 -7.13 22.17 10.18
N ASP A 234 -8.29 21.79 9.64
CA ASP A 234 -8.74 22.18 8.31
C ASP A 234 -8.99 23.70 8.20
N LEU A 235 -9.59 24.30 9.24
CA LEU A 235 -9.78 25.75 9.34
C LEU A 235 -8.42 26.49 9.37
N ALA A 236 -7.47 26.01 10.17
CA ALA A 236 -6.12 26.56 10.25
C ALA A 236 -5.33 26.40 8.93
N ALA A 237 -5.52 25.30 8.22
CA ALA A 237 -4.92 25.08 6.90
C ALA A 237 -5.51 26.03 5.84
N GLY A 238 -6.82 26.26 5.89
CA GLY A 238 -7.51 27.24 5.04
C GLY A 238 -7.04 28.68 5.27
N GLN A 239 -6.82 29.09 6.53
CA GLN A 239 -6.28 30.41 6.89
C GLN A 239 -4.80 30.58 6.48
N ARG A 240 -4.00 29.52 6.54
CA ARG A 240 -2.60 29.54 6.06
C ARG A 240 -2.52 29.65 4.54
N ALA A 241 -3.49 29.10 3.80
CA ALA A 241 -3.57 29.24 2.36
C ALA A 241 -3.93 30.67 1.91
N THR A 242 -4.70 31.43 2.71
CA THR A 242 -5.07 32.82 2.42
C THR A 242 -4.02 33.85 2.86
N GLN A 243 -3.06 33.49 3.72
CA GLN A 243 -1.96 34.36 4.18
C GLN A 243 -0.68 34.34 3.32
N LYS A 244 -0.72 33.82 2.07
CA LYS A 244 0.39 34.01 1.12
C LYS A 244 0.56 35.51 0.80
N PRO A 245 1.78 36.07 0.76
CA PRO A 245 1.98 37.51 0.88
C PRO A 245 1.52 38.25 -0.39
N HIS A 246 0.50 39.08 -0.24
CA HIS A 246 0.19 40.16 -1.16
C HIS A 246 0.15 41.48 -0.37
N PRO A 247 0.62 42.61 -0.95
CA PRO A 247 0.88 43.84 -0.21
C PRO A 247 -0.42 44.48 0.32
N PRO A 248 -0.33 45.32 1.36
CA PRO A 248 -1.47 45.58 2.23
C PRO A 248 -2.49 46.47 1.53
N LYS A 249 -3.77 46.07 1.64
CA LYS A 249 -4.88 47.01 1.53
C LYS A 249 -5.73 46.93 2.79
N SER A 250 -6.10 48.13 3.22
CA SER A 250 -6.73 48.54 4.46
C SER A 250 -8.02 47.82 4.82
N ASP A 251 -8.14 47.56 6.13
CA ASP A 251 -9.33 47.47 6.98
C ASP A 251 -10.71 47.46 6.30
N ALA A 252 -11.42 46.34 6.48
CA ALA A 252 -12.86 46.33 6.68
C ALA A 252 -13.23 45.16 7.60
N ALA A 253 -13.97 45.49 8.65
CA ALA A 253 -14.36 44.63 9.76
C ALA A 253 -15.09 43.34 9.32
N ALA A 254 -14.68 42.21 9.89
CA ALA A 254 -15.50 41.00 9.96
C ALA A 254 -15.47 40.50 11.41
N GLY A 255 -16.60 40.67 12.08
CA GLY A 255 -16.76 40.49 13.52
C GLY A 255 -16.52 39.06 13.99
N LEU A 256 -15.83 38.95 15.12
CA LEU A 256 -15.75 37.75 15.94
C LEU A 256 -17.14 37.47 16.54
N ILE A 257 -17.78 36.38 16.14
CA ILE A 257 -18.97 35.84 16.81
C ILE A 257 -18.51 35.36 18.20
N GLY A 258 -19.04 35.98 19.25
CA GLY A 258 -18.63 35.70 20.63
C GLY A 258 -19.11 34.33 21.11
N PRO A 259 -18.57 33.83 22.24
CA PRO A 259 -19.02 32.58 22.86
C PRO A 259 -20.53 32.57 23.18
N ILE A 260 -21.09 33.74 23.48
CA ILE A 260 -22.52 33.93 23.77
C ILE A 260 -23.36 33.75 22.50
N ASP A 261 -22.91 34.28 21.37
CA ASP A 261 -23.60 34.14 20.09
C ASP A 261 -23.58 32.68 19.61
N ARG A 262 -22.50 31.94 19.88
CA ARG A 262 -22.38 30.51 19.58
C ARG A 262 -23.35 29.66 20.43
N CYS A 263 -23.48 29.99 21.71
CA CYS A 263 -24.44 29.34 22.61
C CYS A 263 -25.89 29.65 22.20
N ALA A 264 -26.19 30.90 21.84
CA ALA A 264 -27.50 31.31 21.34
C ALA A 264 -27.88 30.58 20.04
N MET A 265 -26.92 30.32 19.14
CA MET A 265 -27.18 29.56 17.91
C MET A 265 -27.45 28.07 18.17
N GLN A 266 -26.73 27.44 19.11
CA GLN A 266 -26.95 26.04 19.46
C GLN A 266 -28.29 25.81 20.16
N VAL A 267 -28.67 26.71 21.07
CA VAL A 267 -30.00 26.68 21.71
C VAL A 267 -31.09 26.90 20.68
N ARG A 268 -30.89 27.81 19.72
CA ARG A 268 -31.82 28.07 18.63
C ARG A 268 -32.05 26.82 17.76
N GLU A 269 -31.00 26.14 17.31
CA GLU A 269 -31.17 24.91 16.51
C GLU A 269 -31.85 23.78 17.30
N LEU A 270 -31.53 23.63 18.58
CA LEU A 270 -32.14 22.60 19.43
C LEU A 270 -33.63 22.86 19.63
N ILE A 271 -34.03 24.13 19.83
CA ILE A 271 -35.43 24.54 19.89
C ILE A 271 -36.13 24.28 18.55
N PHE A 272 -35.53 24.63 17.40
CA PHE A 272 -36.16 24.40 16.09
C PHE A 272 -36.38 22.92 15.79
N ASN A 273 -35.40 22.06 16.09
CA ASN A 273 -35.55 20.61 15.89
C ASN A 273 -36.63 20.02 16.81
N PHE A 274 -36.71 20.49 18.05
CA PHE A 274 -37.70 20.04 19.01
C PHE A 274 -39.13 20.48 18.66
N VAL A 275 -39.26 21.70 18.11
CA VAL A 275 -40.51 22.28 17.59
C VAL A 275 -41.04 21.52 16.37
N ASP A 276 -40.16 21.05 15.49
CA ASP A 276 -40.53 20.25 14.31
C ASP A 276 -41.00 18.83 14.67
N GLU A 277 -40.53 18.27 15.80
CA GLU A 277 -40.87 16.91 16.22
C GLU A 277 -42.09 16.83 17.17
N THR A 278 -42.59 17.96 17.69
CA THR A 278 -43.65 18.00 18.72
C THR A 278 -45.01 18.44 18.17
N PRO A 279 -46.07 17.61 18.24
CA PRO A 279 -47.41 17.95 17.77
C PRO A 279 -48.02 19.15 18.51
N PRO A 280 -48.71 20.09 17.84
CA PRO A 280 -49.25 21.34 18.42
C PRO A 280 -50.06 21.16 19.71
N GLU A 281 -50.81 20.06 19.83
CA GLU A 281 -51.62 19.75 21.02
C GLU A 281 -50.80 19.54 22.31
N GLN A 282 -49.51 19.23 22.22
CA GLN A 282 -48.65 18.97 23.38
C GLN A 282 -47.90 20.23 23.86
N TRP A 283 -47.96 21.32 23.10
CA TRP A 283 -47.18 22.53 23.38
C TRP A 283 -47.57 23.22 24.68
N VAL A 284 -48.86 23.21 25.03
CA VAL A 284 -49.33 23.87 26.26
C VAL A 284 -48.79 23.17 27.50
N ALA A 285 -48.75 21.83 27.50
CA ALA A 285 -48.19 21.04 28.60
C ALA A 285 -46.66 21.21 28.69
N LEU A 286 -45.99 21.16 27.54
CA LEU A 286 -44.55 21.33 27.42
C LEU A 286 -44.08 22.73 27.85
N ILE A 287 -44.79 23.79 27.46
CA ILE A 287 -44.48 25.16 27.89
C ILE A 287 -44.67 25.33 29.39
N ALA A 288 -45.66 24.64 29.99
CA ALA A 288 -45.86 24.67 31.44
C ALA A 288 -44.73 23.95 32.20
N GLU A 289 -44.29 22.79 31.69
CA GLU A 289 -43.17 22.02 32.27
C GLU A 289 -41.84 22.77 32.15
N LEU A 290 -41.55 23.34 30.98
CA LEU A 290 -40.35 24.16 30.76
C LEU A 290 -40.34 25.44 31.61
N ARG A 291 -41.51 26.01 31.89
CA ARG A 291 -41.61 27.17 32.79
C ARG A 291 -41.30 26.76 34.23
N GLY A 292 -41.80 25.60 34.69
CA GLY A 292 -41.45 25.05 36.01
C GLY A 292 -39.95 24.81 36.16
N GLU A 293 -39.32 24.17 35.17
CA GLU A 293 -37.86 23.94 35.17
C GLU A 293 -37.05 25.25 35.14
N LEU A 294 -37.54 26.29 34.45
CA LEU A 294 -36.91 27.61 34.46
C LEU A 294 -37.04 28.30 35.82
N ASP A 295 -38.20 28.20 36.46
CA ASP A 295 -38.44 28.73 37.80
C ASP A 295 -37.52 28.02 38.83
N ASP A 296 -37.36 26.69 38.73
CA ASP A 296 -36.45 25.88 39.57
C ASP A 296 -34.98 26.27 39.37
N ILE A 297 -34.57 26.55 38.13
CA ILE A 297 -33.21 27.03 37.81
C ILE A 297 -32.98 28.45 38.35
N GLU A 298 -33.98 29.33 38.24
CA GLU A 298 -33.88 30.70 38.76
C GLU A 298 -33.80 30.69 40.29
N GLU A 299 -34.55 29.81 40.97
CA GLU A 299 -34.46 29.59 42.41
C GLU A 299 -33.07 29.06 42.81
N ALA A 300 -32.55 28.06 42.10
CA ALA A 300 -31.20 27.51 42.35
C ALA A 300 -30.08 28.56 42.14
N LEU A 301 -30.24 29.47 41.17
CA LEU A 301 -29.31 30.57 40.94
C LEU A 301 -29.39 31.65 42.02
N GLN A 302 -30.60 31.94 42.52
CA GLN A 302 -30.79 32.86 43.65
C GLN A 302 -30.22 32.28 44.95
N GLU A 303 -30.40 30.97 45.20
CA GLU A 303 -29.77 30.26 46.31
C GLU A 303 -28.24 30.28 46.20
N ALA A 304 -27.69 30.00 45.01
CA ALA A 304 -26.25 30.07 44.78
C ALA A 304 -25.68 31.50 44.98
N ALA A 305 -26.44 32.53 44.62
CA ALA A 305 -26.08 33.92 44.87
C ALA A 305 -26.15 34.29 46.37
N ALA A 306 -27.10 33.69 47.12
CA ALA A 306 -27.25 33.89 48.56
C ALA A 306 -26.16 33.18 49.40
N VAL A 307 -25.60 32.07 48.91
CA VAL A 307 -24.57 31.28 49.61
C VAL A 307 -23.18 31.93 49.58
N GLY A 308 -22.94 32.95 48.75
CA GLY A 308 -21.71 33.77 48.79
C GLY A 308 -20.43 32.99 48.46
N LEU A 309 -19.88 33.20 47.27
CA LEU A 309 -18.55 32.69 46.89
C LEU A 309 -17.49 33.06 47.94
N PRO A 310 -16.59 32.13 48.35
CA PRO A 310 -15.51 32.46 49.26
C PRO A 310 -14.62 33.52 48.61
N LYS A 311 -14.45 34.66 49.29
CA LYS A 311 -13.51 35.70 48.90
C LYS A 311 -12.13 35.08 48.75
N ALA A 312 -11.58 35.13 47.54
CA ALA A 312 -10.13 35.01 47.36
C ALA A 312 -9.47 36.15 48.15
N VAL A 313 -8.60 35.79 49.09
CA VAL A 313 -7.84 36.69 49.98
C VAL A 313 -6.48 36.99 49.33
N PRO A 314 -5.81 38.12 49.63
CA PRO A 314 -6.26 39.39 50.23
C PRO A 314 -6.34 40.54 49.23
#